data_AF-A0A1A1YP09-F1
#
_entry.id   AF-A0A1A1YP09-F1
#
_cell.length_a   1.000
_cell.length_b   1.000
_cell.length_c   1.000
_cell.angle_alpha   90.00
_cell.angle_beta   90.00
_cell.angle_gamma   90.00
#
_symmetry.space_group_name_H-M   'P 1'
#
loop_
_entity.id
_entity.type
_entity.pdbx_description
1 polymer ?
#
loop_
_entity_poly.entity_id
_entity_poly.type
_entity_poly.pdbx_seq_one_letter_code
_entity_poly.pdbx_strand_id
1 'polypeptide(L)'
;MAILPYLVKNLNVTRVTSDSDLLAEVSLTRGLATTAAVALLLVCSLIVLGHGRADRSISAPLILLVALVGPYIISPTLPEIEDLVKVTLGVAVIVTVWSIAAPVDGLKWVPITASVIGIYSIIGGLLFPEYMNRPNSAKALIANWELAGPFWGSNVLGLYCLFSLALTPLVTNVRWRMLNRFVLCATIVASSARTAVIVAGILVLWWIFCRFRSEISIRRAGTVLIGCCAAAVVALPLLTSNQYAFVGRGYAWAESLTLWKESPWVGLGVHFVGPHFKTYSASWTFNHGHNLVIDSLVRSGLVGLGLVVIILLTAVRSTRAFDDDSPHQIALFGYLIAFLAASATEVNWTLLPNRPLFPVVGLIFIVLICRAPGHQRVYMA
;
A
#
# COMPACT_ATOMS: atom_id res chain seq x y z
N MET A 1 -9.46 -7.48 -37.73
CA MET A 1 -8.97 -8.04 -36.45
C MET A 1 -7.44 -7.98 -36.40
N ALA A 2 -6.84 -6.82 -36.09
CA ALA A 2 -5.37 -6.67 -36.05
C ALA A 2 -4.84 -5.73 -34.94
N ILE A 3 -5.72 -5.18 -34.10
CA ILE A 3 -5.36 -4.19 -33.07
C ILE A 3 -4.81 -4.86 -31.79
N LEU A 4 -5.34 -6.04 -31.43
CA LEU A 4 -4.90 -6.79 -30.25
C LEU A 4 -3.41 -7.18 -30.29
N PRO A 5 -2.88 -7.76 -31.39
CA PRO A 5 -1.45 -8.09 -31.47
C PRO A 5 -0.54 -6.86 -31.41
N TYR A 6 -0.99 -5.70 -31.89
CA TYR A 6 -0.22 -4.46 -31.86
C TYR A 6 -0.13 -3.87 -30.44
N LEU A 7 -1.22 -3.93 -29.67
CA LEU A 7 -1.23 -3.60 -28.24
C LEU A 7 -0.33 -4.53 -27.42
N VAL A 8 -0.37 -5.85 -27.69
CA VAL A 8 0.52 -6.83 -27.02
C VAL A 8 1.98 -6.62 -27.40
N LYS A 9 2.27 -6.21 -28.65
CA LYS A 9 3.63 -5.90 -29.11
C LYS A 9 4.21 -4.65 -28.43
N ASN A 10 3.40 -3.61 -28.22
CA ASN A 10 3.85 -2.39 -27.51
C ASN A 10 4.04 -2.59 -25.99
N LEU A 11 3.50 -3.67 -25.41
CA LEU A 11 3.72 -4.04 -24.01
C LEU A 11 4.97 -4.92 -23.79
N ASN A 12 5.63 -5.39 -24.87
CA ASN A 12 6.85 -6.20 -24.80
C ASN A 12 8.00 -5.49 -25.53
N VAL A 13 8.84 -4.81 -24.74
CA VAL A 13 9.96 -3.98 -25.20
C VAL A 13 10.96 -4.76 -26.07
N THR A 14 11.16 -4.30 -27.31
CA THR A 14 12.39 -4.53 -28.09
C THR A 14 12.96 -3.19 -28.56
N ARG A 15 14.17 -2.84 -28.09
CA ARG A 15 14.91 -1.62 -28.47
C ARG A 15 15.90 -1.90 -29.62
N VAL A 16 15.75 -1.19 -30.75
CA VAL A 16 16.64 -1.03 -31.93
C VAL A 16 16.12 0.22 -32.68
N THR A 17 16.84 1.28 -33.08
CA THR A 17 18.25 1.75 -32.95
C THR A 17 18.32 3.29 -33.18
N SER A 18 19.53 3.87 -33.05
CA SER A 18 20.04 5.14 -33.64
C SER A 18 19.98 6.41 -32.77
N ASP A 19 21.17 7.00 -32.54
CA ASP A 19 21.49 7.90 -31.42
C ASP A 19 21.51 9.41 -31.75
N SER A 20 20.95 9.87 -32.88
CA SER A 20 21.00 11.30 -33.28
C SER A 20 19.69 12.06 -33.15
N ASP A 21 18.52 11.44 -33.41
CA ASP A 21 17.21 12.14 -33.32
C ASP A 21 16.65 12.17 -31.88
N LEU A 22 17.17 11.29 -31.01
CA LEU A 22 16.73 11.09 -29.62
C LEU A 22 16.76 12.35 -28.74
N LEU A 23 17.68 13.30 -28.97
CA LEU A 23 17.81 14.47 -28.09
C LEU A 23 16.68 15.50 -28.26
N ALA A 24 16.19 15.68 -29.48
CA ALA A 24 15.08 16.60 -29.77
C ALA A 24 13.74 15.97 -29.37
N GLU A 25 13.48 14.72 -29.75
CA GLU A 25 12.20 14.05 -29.52
C GLU A 25 11.95 13.77 -28.02
N VAL A 26 13.01 13.43 -27.26
CA VAL A 26 12.95 13.28 -25.79
C VAL A 26 12.81 14.64 -25.08
N SER A 27 13.07 15.78 -25.74
CA SER A 27 12.79 17.11 -25.17
C SER A 27 11.34 17.54 -25.36
N LEU A 28 10.74 17.24 -26.51
CA LEU A 28 9.35 17.56 -26.82
C LEU A 28 8.38 16.69 -26.02
N THR A 29 8.66 15.38 -25.93
CA THR A 29 7.91 14.46 -25.06
C THR A 29 8.10 14.76 -23.57
N ARG A 30 9.29 15.24 -23.13
CA ARG A 30 9.50 15.81 -21.78
C ARG A 30 8.51 16.94 -21.49
N GLY A 31 8.40 17.90 -22.40
CA GLY A 31 7.45 19.00 -22.28
C GLY A 31 6.00 18.51 -22.22
N LEU A 32 5.60 17.60 -23.12
CA LEU A 32 4.23 17.10 -23.21
C LEU A 32 3.82 16.22 -22.02
N ALA A 33 4.68 15.34 -21.52
CA ALA A 33 4.36 14.49 -20.37
C ALA A 33 4.24 15.29 -19.07
N THR A 34 5.16 16.24 -18.83
CA THR A 34 5.10 17.12 -17.66
C THR A 34 3.94 18.11 -17.75
N THR A 35 3.69 18.74 -18.90
CA THR A 35 2.51 19.60 -19.09
C THR A 35 1.20 18.81 -19.02
N ALA A 36 1.14 17.55 -19.46
CA ALA A 36 -0.05 16.70 -19.28
C ALA A 36 -0.28 16.34 -17.80
N ALA A 37 0.76 15.99 -17.05
CA ALA A 37 0.63 15.73 -15.61
C ALA A 37 0.24 17.00 -14.82
N VAL A 38 0.83 18.16 -15.17
CA VAL A 38 0.49 19.47 -14.60
C VAL A 38 -0.91 19.92 -15.01
N ALA A 39 -1.32 19.70 -16.26
CA ALA A 39 -2.67 19.99 -16.74
C ALA A 39 -3.71 19.07 -16.09
N LEU A 40 -3.39 17.79 -15.87
CA LEU A 40 -4.28 16.88 -15.14
C LEU A 40 -4.38 17.29 -13.66
N LEU A 41 -3.27 17.64 -13.01
CA LEU A 41 -3.28 18.22 -11.66
C LEU A 41 -4.09 19.52 -11.63
N LEU A 42 -3.96 20.40 -12.62
CA LEU A 42 -4.73 21.64 -12.74
C LEU A 42 -6.22 21.34 -12.94
N VAL A 43 -6.59 20.46 -13.87
CA VAL A 43 -8.00 20.09 -14.12
C VAL A 43 -8.60 19.42 -12.89
N CYS A 44 -7.90 18.53 -12.21
CA CYS A 44 -8.40 17.90 -10.99
C CYS A 44 -8.43 18.88 -9.81
N SER A 45 -7.49 19.83 -9.72
CA SER A 45 -7.56 20.94 -8.76
C SER A 45 -8.72 21.87 -9.06
N LEU A 46 -9.00 22.19 -10.34
CA LEU A 46 -10.12 23.00 -10.78
C LEU A 46 -11.46 22.29 -10.58
N ILE A 47 -11.53 20.97 -10.70
CA ILE A 47 -12.70 20.16 -10.33
C ILE A 47 -12.91 20.20 -8.81
N VAL A 48 -11.85 20.01 -8.02
CA VAL A 48 -11.90 20.07 -6.54
C VAL A 48 -12.24 21.47 -6.01
N LEU A 49 -11.77 22.53 -6.68
CA LEU A 49 -12.08 23.92 -6.35
C LEU A 49 -13.48 24.33 -6.84
N GLY A 50 -13.85 23.97 -8.07
CA GLY A 50 -15.13 24.32 -8.69
C GLY A 50 -16.33 23.50 -8.22
N HIS A 51 -16.11 22.29 -7.71
CA HIS A 51 -17.12 21.45 -7.03
C HIS A 51 -16.84 21.32 -5.53
N GLY A 52 -16.04 22.22 -4.97
CA GLY A 52 -15.80 22.34 -3.54
C GLY A 52 -17.08 22.63 -2.79
N ARG A 53 -17.73 21.60 -2.23
CA ARG A 53 -18.85 21.79 -1.30
C ARG A 53 -18.34 22.56 -0.09
N ALA A 54 -19.00 23.67 0.24
CA ALA A 54 -18.58 24.59 1.32
C ALA A 54 -18.31 23.90 2.67
N ASP A 55 -18.98 22.77 2.92
CA ASP A 55 -18.87 21.99 4.16
C ASP A 55 -17.67 21.02 4.22
N ARG A 56 -16.80 20.97 3.19
CA ARG A 56 -15.73 19.97 3.08
C ARG A 56 -14.35 20.60 2.90
N SER A 57 -13.39 20.15 3.73
CA SER A 57 -12.01 20.58 3.60
C SER A 57 -11.35 20.00 2.34
N ILE A 58 -10.70 20.88 1.57
CA ILE A 58 -9.88 20.56 0.40
C ILE A 58 -8.49 20.04 0.80
N SER A 59 -8.08 20.19 2.07
CA SER A 59 -6.75 19.76 2.54
C SER A 59 -6.53 18.24 2.42
N ALA A 60 -7.56 17.44 2.68
CA ALA A 60 -7.52 15.98 2.62
C ALA A 60 -7.18 15.43 1.21
N PRO A 61 -7.93 15.76 0.14
CA PRO A 61 -7.56 15.34 -1.21
C PRO A 61 -6.25 15.99 -1.66
N LEU A 62 -5.95 17.24 -1.27
CA LEU A 62 -4.69 17.90 -1.65
C LEU A 62 -3.47 17.13 -1.13
N ILE A 63 -3.46 16.70 0.14
CA ILE A 63 -2.37 15.88 0.72
C ILE A 63 -2.18 14.59 -0.08
N LEU A 64 -3.29 13.91 -0.43
CA LEU A 64 -3.24 12.65 -1.19
C LEU A 64 -2.78 12.85 -2.64
N LEU A 65 -3.19 13.94 -3.30
CA LEU A 65 -2.77 14.29 -4.66
C LEU A 65 -1.27 14.65 -4.69
N VAL A 66 -0.78 15.44 -3.73
CA VAL A 66 0.65 15.75 -3.60
C VAL A 66 1.46 14.47 -3.30
N ALA A 67 0.96 13.57 -2.45
CA ALA A 67 1.62 12.29 -2.17
C ALA A 67 1.63 11.32 -3.37
N LEU A 68 0.60 11.37 -4.23
CA LEU A 68 0.51 10.55 -5.44
C LEU A 68 1.39 11.08 -6.57
N VAL A 69 1.33 12.39 -6.86
CA VAL A 69 1.95 12.99 -8.06
C VAL A 69 3.31 13.63 -7.74
N GLY A 70 3.53 14.12 -6.52
CA GLY A 70 4.79 14.71 -6.08
C GLY A 70 6.02 13.86 -6.39
N PRO A 71 6.05 12.55 -6.05
CA PRO A 71 7.15 11.66 -6.41
C PRO A 71 7.48 11.60 -7.90
N TYR A 72 6.51 11.81 -8.79
CA TYR A 72 6.71 11.83 -10.25
C TYR A 72 7.18 13.19 -10.77
N ILE A 73 6.97 14.28 -10.02
CA ILE A 73 7.42 15.64 -10.35
C ILE A 73 8.86 15.87 -9.87
N ILE A 74 9.21 15.40 -8.67
CA ILE A 74 10.53 15.63 -8.06
C ILE A 74 11.57 14.58 -8.44
N SER A 75 11.15 13.45 -9.00
CA SER A 75 12.02 12.33 -9.34
C SER A 75 13.06 12.73 -10.40
N PRO A 76 14.35 12.38 -10.21
CA PRO A 76 15.38 12.65 -11.22
C PRO A 76 15.20 11.80 -12.50
N THR A 77 14.54 10.64 -12.40
CA THR A 77 14.13 9.85 -13.57
C THR A 77 12.79 10.34 -14.10
N LEU A 78 12.69 10.53 -15.41
CA LEU A 78 11.45 10.94 -16.08
C LEU A 78 10.35 9.85 -15.94
N PRO A 79 9.07 10.24 -15.75
CA PRO A 79 7.95 9.32 -15.82
C PRO A 79 7.77 8.77 -17.24
N GLU A 80 7.36 7.51 -17.33
CA GLU A 80 6.98 6.88 -18.60
C GLU A 80 5.52 7.23 -18.95
N ILE A 81 5.12 7.07 -20.22
CA ILE A 81 3.73 7.33 -20.66
C ILE A 81 2.73 6.46 -19.86
N GLU A 82 3.12 5.24 -19.51
CA GLU A 82 2.28 4.38 -18.66
C GLU A 82 2.03 4.96 -17.26
N ASP A 83 2.98 5.73 -16.71
CA ASP A 83 2.81 6.35 -15.39
C ASP A 83 1.74 7.43 -15.43
N LEU A 84 1.64 8.18 -16.53
CA LEU A 84 0.57 9.17 -16.70
C LEU A 84 -0.80 8.49 -16.57
N VAL A 85 -0.98 7.30 -17.17
CA VAL A 85 -2.23 6.52 -17.04
C VAL A 85 -2.44 6.05 -15.59
N LYS A 86 -1.41 5.45 -14.96
CA LYS A 86 -1.48 4.92 -13.58
C LYS A 86 -1.79 6.03 -12.56
N VAL A 87 -1.14 7.19 -12.71
CA VAL A 87 -1.35 8.40 -11.90
C VAL A 87 -2.72 9.00 -12.16
N THR A 88 -3.16 9.12 -13.43
CA THR A 88 -4.50 9.62 -13.78
C THR A 88 -5.60 8.81 -13.12
N LEU A 89 -5.48 7.47 -13.13
CA LEU A 89 -6.42 6.59 -12.42
C LEU A 89 -6.38 6.82 -10.90
N GLY A 90 -5.21 6.99 -10.30
CA GLY A 90 -5.08 7.29 -8.87
C GLY A 90 -5.73 8.63 -8.48
N VAL A 91 -5.48 9.67 -9.28
CA VAL A 91 -6.09 11.00 -9.12
C VAL A 91 -7.62 10.91 -9.25
N ALA A 92 -8.12 10.21 -10.27
CA ALA A 92 -9.55 10.00 -10.47
C ALA A 92 -10.20 9.29 -9.27
N VAL A 93 -9.55 8.27 -8.68
CA VAL A 93 -10.06 7.60 -7.48
C VAL A 93 -10.05 8.52 -6.25
N ILE A 94 -8.98 9.29 -6.02
CA ILE A 94 -8.91 10.25 -4.89
C ILE A 94 -10.05 11.27 -4.99
N VAL A 95 -10.22 11.90 -6.16
CA VAL A 95 -11.25 12.90 -6.41
C VAL A 95 -12.65 12.28 -6.33
N THR A 96 -12.86 11.07 -6.85
CA THR A 96 -14.14 10.36 -6.75
C THR A 96 -14.51 10.06 -5.31
N VAL A 97 -13.60 9.46 -4.52
CA VAL A 97 -13.86 9.09 -3.12
C VAL A 97 -14.17 10.32 -2.25
N TRP A 98 -13.46 11.43 -2.47
CA TRP A 98 -13.73 12.71 -1.81
C TRP A 98 -15.07 13.32 -2.25
N SER A 99 -15.41 13.26 -3.55
CA SER A 99 -16.66 13.79 -4.10
C SER A 99 -17.87 13.05 -3.53
N ILE A 100 -17.86 11.72 -3.53
CA ILE A 100 -18.94 10.91 -2.95
C ILE A 100 -18.97 10.90 -1.42
N ALA A 101 -17.87 11.33 -0.76
CA ALA A 101 -17.61 11.16 0.67
C ALA A 101 -17.88 9.72 1.15
N ALA A 102 -17.09 8.78 0.61
CA ALA A 102 -17.25 7.36 0.93
C ALA A 102 -17.26 7.14 2.46
N PRO A 103 -18.30 6.50 3.03
CA PRO A 103 -18.35 6.26 4.47
C PRO A 103 -17.35 5.19 4.87
N VAL A 104 -16.78 5.33 6.06
CA VAL A 104 -15.85 4.33 6.64
C VAL A 104 -16.56 2.98 6.85
N ASP A 105 -17.88 2.96 7.06
CA ASP A 105 -18.70 1.74 7.03
C ASP A 105 -18.62 0.96 5.71
N GLY A 106 -18.31 1.63 4.60
CA GLY A 106 -18.07 0.98 3.31
C GLY A 106 -16.85 0.05 3.33
N LEU A 107 -15.87 0.29 4.22
CA LEU A 107 -14.68 -0.54 4.36
C LEU A 107 -14.99 -1.95 4.87
N LYS A 108 -16.19 -2.23 5.41
CA LYS A 108 -16.63 -3.59 5.76
C LYS A 108 -16.70 -4.53 4.55
N TRP A 109 -16.77 -3.99 3.33
CA TRP A 109 -16.73 -4.79 2.10
C TRP A 109 -15.33 -5.31 1.77
N VAL A 110 -14.26 -4.69 2.28
CA VAL A 110 -12.88 -5.15 2.07
C VAL A 110 -12.63 -6.56 2.65
N PRO A 111 -12.92 -6.87 3.93
CA PRO A 111 -12.81 -8.24 4.44
C PRO A 111 -13.72 -9.24 3.71
N ILE A 112 -14.88 -8.80 3.22
CA ILE A 112 -15.82 -9.67 2.48
C ILE A 112 -15.24 -10.06 1.12
N THR A 113 -14.81 -9.09 0.31
CA THR A 113 -14.20 -9.37 -1.01
C THR A 113 -12.88 -10.10 -0.88
N ALA A 114 -12.05 -9.77 0.12
CA ALA A 114 -10.82 -10.48 0.42
C ALA A 114 -11.05 -11.93 0.87
N SER A 115 -12.16 -12.23 1.56
CA SER A 115 -12.52 -13.61 1.91
C SER A 115 -12.99 -14.40 0.68
N VAL A 116 -13.70 -13.77 -0.26
CA VAL A 116 -14.02 -14.40 -1.55
C VAL A 116 -12.73 -14.71 -2.34
N ILE A 117 -11.78 -13.77 -2.38
CA ILE A 117 -10.45 -14.00 -2.97
C ILE A 117 -9.70 -15.12 -2.23
N GLY A 118 -9.79 -15.20 -0.91
CA GLY A 118 -9.18 -16.25 -0.10
C GLY A 118 -9.77 -17.64 -0.39
N ILE A 119 -11.10 -17.76 -0.45
CA ILE A 119 -11.80 -19.00 -0.86
C ILE A 119 -11.39 -19.40 -2.28
N TYR A 120 -11.43 -18.46 -3.23
CA TYR A 120 -11.01 -18.69 -4.62
C TYR A 120 -9.55 -19.17 -4.69
N SER A 121 -8.65 -18.55 -3.92
CA SER A 121 -7.24 -18.93 -3.86
C SER A 121 -7.07 -20.34 -3.27
N ILE A 122 -7.73 -20.67 -2.16
CA ILE A 122 -7.65 -21.99 -1.54
C ILE A 122 -8.19 -23.08 -2.48
N ILE A 123 -9.36 -22.87 -3.09
CA ILE A 123 -9.94 -23.83 -4.05
C ILE A 123 -9.05 -23.95 -5.29
N GLY A 124 -8.58 -22.83 -5.84
CA GLY A 124 -7.66 -22.81 -6.98
C GLY A 124 -6.33 -23.50 -6.69
N GLY A 125 -5.78 -23.33 -5.48
CA GLY A 125 -4.55 -24.01 -5.04
C GLY A 125 -4.70 -25.51 -4.82
N LEU A 126 -5.94 -26.01 -4.66
CA LEU A 126 -6.23 -27.45 -4.56
C LEU A 126 -6.55 -28.07 -5.92
N LEU A 127 -7.22 -27.34 -6.82
CA LEU A 127 -7.64 -27.83 -8.14
C LEU A 127 -6.60 -27.62 -9.25
N PHE A 128 -5.85 -26.51 -9.18
CA PHE A 128 -4.93 -26.02 -10.21
C PHE A 128 -3.61 -25.54 -9.56
N PRO A 129 -2.91 -26.42 -8.82
CA PRO A 129 -1.75 -26.05 -7.99
C PRO A 129 -0.62 -25.41 -8.80
N GLU A 130 -0.42 -25.79 -10.06
CA GLU A 130 0.60 -25.26 -10.96
C GLU A 130 0.42 -23.79 -11.34
N TYR A 131 -0.80 -23.23 -11.21
CA TYR A 131 -1.08 -21.82 -11.48
C TYR A 131 -1.22 -20.97 -10.22
N MET A 132 -1.68 -21.56 -9.11
CA MET A 132 -2.05 -20.84 -7.88
C MET A 132 -1.02 -20.98 -6.75
N ASN A 133 -0.14 -21.97 -6.83
CA ASN A 133 0.86 -22.26 -5.81
C ASN A 133 2.28 -22.10 -6.35
N ARG A 134 3.22 -21.79 -5.45
CA ARG A 134 4.65 -21.96 -5.73
C ARG A 134 5.11 -23.32 -5.16
N PRO A 135 5.51 -24.29 -6.00
CA PRO A 135 6.03 -25.58 -5.54
C PRO A 135 7.42 -25.44 -4.91
N ASN A 136 7.80 -26.43 -4.09
CA ASN A 136 9.15 -26.58 -3.52
C ASN A 136 9.65 -25.37 -2.70
N SER A 137 8.78 -24.67 -1.96
CA SER A 137 9.24 -23.54 -1.15
C SER A 137 9.78 -23.97 0.21
N ALA A 138 11.03 -23.58 0.48
CA ALA A 138 11.67 -23.65 1.80
C ALA A 138 11.02 -22.73 2.87
N LYS A 139 9.95 -22.00 2.55
CA LYS A 139 9.19 -21.18 3.51
C LYS A 139 7.76 -21.68 3.75
N ALA A 140 7.32 -22.70 3.01
CA ALA A 140 5.98 -23.27 3.15
C ALA A 140 5.71 -23.73 4.59
N LEU A 141 4.56 -23.33 5.15
CA LEU A 141 4.09 -23.77 6.47
C LEU A 141 3.27 -25.06 6.40
N ILE A 142 2.70 -25.37 5.23
CA ILE A 142 1.82 -26.52 4.99
C ILE A 142 2.24 -27.19 3.68
N ALA A 143 2.47 -28.51 3.74
CA ALA A 143 2.61 -29.41 2.58
C ALA A 143 3.61 -28.98 1.47
N ASN A 144 4.66 -28.21 1.81
CA ASN A 144 5.75 -27.79 0.91
C ASN A 144 5.34 -26.88 -0.28
N TRP A 145 4.15 -26.27 -0.25
CA TRP A 145 3.70 -25.27 -1.22
C TRP A 145 3.35 -23.93 -0.56
N GLU A 146 3.49 -22.83 -1.31
CA GLU A 146 2.97 -21.51 -0.90
C GLU A 146 1.78 -21.12 -1.77
N LEU A 147 0.66 -20.73 -1.15
CA LEU A 147 -0.46 -20.17 -1.89
C LEU A 147 -0.14 -18.73 -2.34
N ALA A 148 -0.06 -18.51 -3.65
CA ALA A 148 0.04 -17.18 -4.26
C ALA A 148 -1.33 -16.63 -4.68
N GLY A 149 -2.27 -17.53 -5.01
CA GLY A 149 -3.61 -17.17 -5.48
C GLY A 149 -3.54 -16.36 -6.78
N PRO A 150 -4.44 -15.39 -7.01
CA PRO A 150 -4.44 -14.56 -8.22
C PRO A 150 -3.28 -13.54 -8.28
N PHE A 151 -2.36 -13.55 -7.31
CA PHE A 151 -1.26 -12.60 -7.22
C PHE A 151 0.07 -13.26 -7.62
N TRP A 152 0.99 -12.45 -8.15
CA TRP A 152 2.32 -12.93 -8.56
C TRP A 152 3.16 -13.55 -7.42
N GLY A 153 2.83 -13.29 -6.16
CA GLY A 153 3.58 -13.82 -5.01
C GLY A 153 2.74 -13.98 -3.75
N SER A 154 3.03 -15.06 -3.04
CA SER A 154 2.48 -15.47 -1.74
C SER A 154 2.45 -14.36 -0.68
N ASN A 155 3.55 -13.59 -0.54
CA ASN A 155 3.59 -12.44 0.37
C ASN A 155 2.52 -11.38 0.07
N VAL A 156 2.14 -11.18 -1.20
CA VAL A 156 1.10 -10.21 -1.59
C VAL A 156 -0.27 -10.69 -1.12
N LEU A 157 -0.60 -11.98 -1.32
CA LEU A 157 -1.83 -12.59 -0.82
C LEU A 157 -1.91 -12.50 0.72
N GLY A 158 -0.84 -12.88 1.42
CA GLY A 158 -0.77 -12.83 2.88
C GLY A 158 -0.99 -11.43 3.43
N LEU A 159 -0.33 -10.41 2.86
CA LEU A 159 -0.54 -9.01 3.25
C LEU A 159 -1.95 -8.51 2.90
N TYR A 160 -2.49 -8.91 1.73
CA TYR A 160 -3.84 -8.54 1.32
C TYR A 160 -4.89 -9.07 2.31
N CYS A 161 -4.78 -10.34 2.69
CA CYS A 161 -5.65 -10.94 3.70
C CYS A 161 -5.41 -10.37 5.10
N LEU A 162 -4.18 -10.03 5.49
CA LEU A 162 -3.86 -9.39 6.78
C LEU A 162 -4.55 -8.03 6.95
N PHE A 163 -4.38 -7.13 5.99
CA PHE A 163 -4.97 -5.78 6.05
C PHE A 163 -6.49 -5.83 6.01
N SER A 164 -7.04 -6.79 5.28
CA SER A 164 -8.48 -7.10 5.27
C SER A 164 -8.95 -7.66 6.62
N LEU A 165 -8.18 -8.57 7.24
CA LEU A 165 -8.47 -9.17 8.54
C LEU A 165 -8.61 -8.11 9.63
N ALA A 166 -7.74 -7.09 9.63
CA ALA A 166 -7.78 -5.97 10.56
C ALA A 166 -9.12 -5.20 10.54
N LEU A 167 -9.77 -5.11 9.37
CA LEU A 167 -11.07 -4.45 9.19
C LEU A 167 -12.29 -5.30 9.57
N THR A 168 -12.12 -6.59 9.91
CA THR A 168 -13.24 -7.46 10.27
C THR A 168 -14.14 -6.99 11.43
N PRO A 169 -13.72 -6.15 12.41
CA PRO A 169 -14.65 -5.60 13.40
C PRO A 169 -15.78 -4.75 12.80
N LEU A 170 -15.60 -4.17 11.59
CA LEU A 170 -16.64 -3.43 10.86
C LEU A 170 -17.79 -4.32 10.34
N VAL A 171 -17.60 -5.65 10.31
CA VAL A 171 -18.66 -6.59 9.92
C VAL A 171 -19.59 -6.80 11.12
N THR A 172 -20.80 -6.24 11.02
CA THR A 172 -21.78 -6.21 12.12
C THR A 172 -22.35 -7.59 12.47
N ASN A 173 -22.68 -8.40 11.44
CA ASN A 173 -23.20 -9.75 11.66
C ASN A 173 -22.09 -10.68 12.17
N VAL A 174 -22.27 -11.22 13.38
CA VAL A 174 -21.26 -12.05 14.07
C VAL A 174 -20.90 -13.31 13.27
N ARG A 175 -21.87 -13.99 12.65
CA ARG A 175 -21.61 -15.22 11.87
C ARG A 175 -20.73 -14.92 10.66
N TRP A 176 -21.11 -13.90 9.89
CA TRP A 176 -20.29 -13.43 8.76
C TRP A 176 -18.91 -12.95 9.21
N ARG A 177 -18.81 -12.20 10.32
CA ARG A 177 -17.53 -11.74 10.86
C ARG A 177 -16.59 -12.90 11.20
N MET A 178 -17.09 -13.95 11.85
CA MET A 178 -16.28 -15.12 12.19
C MET A 178 -15.89 -15.93 10.95
N LEU A 179 -16.79 -16.09 9.96
CA LEU A 179 -16.47 -16.74 8.69
C LEU A 179 -15.37 -16.00 7.93
N ASN A 180 -15.48 -14.68 7.78
CA ASN A 180 -14.44 -13.85 7.15
C ASN A 180 -13.09 -13.98 7.89
N ARG A 181 -13.09 -13.92 9.23
CA ARG A 181 -11.87 -14.12 10.03
C ARG A 181 -11.24 -15.49 9.80
N PHE A 182 -12.04 -16.56 9.83
CA PHE A 182 -11.55 -17.91 9.61
C PHE A 182 -10.91 -18.07 8.22
N VAL A 183 -11.60 -17.64 7.17
CA VAL A 183 -11.11 -17.69 5.79
C VAL A 183 -9.82 -16.88 5.61
N LEU A 184 -9.78 -15.64 6.11
CA LEU A 184 -8.61 -14.78 6.00
C LEU A 184 -7.42 -15.35 6.77
N CYS A 185 -7.61 -15.87 7.99
CA CYS A 185 -6.56 -16.54 8.75
C CYS A 185 -6.05 -17.80 8.03
N ALA A 186 -6.94 -18.65 7.51
CA ALA A 186 -6.56 -19.84 6.74
C ALA A 186 -5.75 -19.47 5.48
N THR A 187 -6.16 -18.42 4.76
CA THR A 187 -5.44 -17.92 3.57
C THR A 187 -4.08 -17.32 3.94
N ILE A 188 -3.97 -16.58 5.05
CA ILE A 188 -2.68 -16.05 5.55
C ILE A 188 -1.71 -17.21 5.85
N VAL A 189 -2.17 -18.25 6.54
CA VAL A 189 -1.32 -19.42 6.85
C VAL A 189 -0.95 -20.20 5.58
N ALA A 190 -1.89 -20.45 4.66
CA ALA A 190 -1.63 -21.11 3.38
C ALA A 190 -0.65 -20.31 2.51
N SER A 191 -0.69 -18.97 2.55
CA SER A 191 0.28 -18.12 1.85
C SER A 191 1.70 -18.26 2.41
N SER A 192 1.88 -18.77 3.63
CA SER A 192 3.18 -18.91 4.30
C SER A 192 3.98 -17.60 4.44
N ALA A 193 3.32 -16.45 4.25
CA ALA A 193 3.90 -15.13 4.39
C ALA A 193 4.20 -14.84 5.87
N ARG A 194 5.44 -15.16 6.31
CA ARG A 194 5.88 -15.07 7.72
C ARG A 194 5.53 -13.73 8.38
N THR A 195 5.72 -12.62 7.67
CA THR A 195 5.32 -11.27 8.13
C THR A 195 3.82 -11.20 8.42
N ALA A 196 2.98 -11.69 7.51
CA ALA A 196 1.53 -11.65 7.68
C ALA A 196 1.06 -12.54 8.84
N VAL A 197 1.67 -13.71 9.03
CA VAL A 197 1.36 -14.60 10.17
C VAL A 197 1.71 -13.93 11.51
N ILE A 198 2.91 -13.35 11.64
CA ILE A 198 3.34 -12.67 12.87
C ILE A 198 2.44 -11.48 13.17
N VAL A 199 2.14 -10.64 12.17
CA VAL A 199 1.31 -9.45 12.36
C VAL A 199 -0.17 -9.79 12.58
N ALA A 200 -0.67 -10.92 12.05
CA ALA A 200 -1.98 -11.45 12.42
C ALA A 200 -2.03 -11.85 13.90
N GLY A 201 -0.94 -12.39 14.45
CA GLY A 201 -0.79 -12.59 15.90
C GLY A 201 -0.90 -11.27 16.69
N ILE A 202 -0.21 -10.21 16.25
CA ILE A 202 -0.31 -8.86 16.85
C ILE A 202 -1.76 -8.32 16.79
N LEU A 203 -2.47 -8.52 15.68
CA LEU A 203 -3.89 -8.16 15.54
C LEU A 203 -4.80 -8.92 16.50
N VAL A 204 -4.57 -10.22 16.69
CA VAL A 204 -5.33 -11.03 17.65
C VAL A 204 -5.08 -10.55 19.08
N LEU A 205 -3.83 -10.25 19.44
CA LEU A 205 -3.49 -9.66 20.74
C LEU A 205 -4.15 -8.28 20.93
N TRP A 206 -4.17 -7.43 19.90
CA TRP A 206 -4.90 -6.15 19.91
C TRP A 206 -6.40 -6.34 20.18
N TRP A 207 -7.05 -7.32 19.54
CA TRP A 207 -8.46 -7.60 19.77
C TRP A 207 -8.75 -8.21 21.14
N ILE A 208 -7.87 -9.08 21.67
CA ILE A 208 -7.94 -9.60 23.03
C ILE A 208 -7.84 -8.44 24.03
N PHE A 209 -6.85 -7.56 23.86
CA PHE A 209 -6.72 -6.34 24.66
C PHE A 209 -7.99 -5.48 24.61
N CYS A 210 -8.53 -5.20 23.41
CA CYS A 210 -9.77 -4.44 23.26
C CYS A 210 -10.97 -5.09 23.96
N ARG A 211 -11.01 -6.43 24.05
CA ARG A 211 -12.11 -7.20 24.65
C ARG A 211 -12.05 -7.27 26.18
N PHE A 212 -10.86 -7.20 26.78
CA PHE A 212 -10.62 -7.44 28.21
C PHE A 212 -10.07 -6.24 28.99
N ARG A 213 -9.76 -5.11 28.35
CA ARG A 213 -9.43 -3.85 29.02
C ARG A 213 -10.56 -3.43 29.99
N SER A 214 -10.20 -2.99 31.19
CA SER A 214 -11.12 -2.37 32.15
C SER A 214 -11.07 -0.84 32.09
N GLU A 215 -9.87 -0.26 32.19
CA GLU A 215 -9.66 1.17 32.44
C GLU A 215 -8.93 1.91 31.31
N ILE A 216 -8.24 1.19 30.43
CA ILE A 216 -7.41 1.80 29.39
C ILE A 216 -8.26 2.16 28.16
N SER A 217 -8.26 3.44 27.79
CA SER A 217 -8.89 3.94 26.56
C SER A 217 -8.23 3.37 25.30
N ILE A 218 -9.04 2.89 24.35
CA ILE A 218 -8.57 2.34 23.05
C ILE A 218 -7.80 3.40 22.28
N ARG A 219 -8.30 4.64 22.27
CA ARG A 219 -7.61 5.80 21.68
C ARG A 219 -6.20 5.99 22.20
N ARG A 220 -5.95 5.78 23.50
CA ARG A 220 -4.60 5.88 24.09
C ARG A 220 -3.74 4.69 23.69
N ALA A 221 -4.20 3.47 23.96
CA ALA A 221 -3.45 2.23 23.70
C ALA A 221 -3.08 2.08 22.22
N GLY A 222 -4.04 2.32 21.30
CA GLY A 222 -3.81 2.24 19.87
C GLY A 222 -2.83 3.30 19.36
N THR A 223 -2.82 4.50 19.94
CA THR A 223 -1.83 5.54 19.57
C THR A 223 -0.43 5.17 20.05
N VAL A 224 -0.29 4.63 21.27
CA VAL A 224 1.00 4.16 21.79
C VAL A 224 1.53 3.01 20.94
N LEU A 225 0.69 2.02 20.62
CA LEU A 225 1.10 0.86 19.83
C LEU A 225 1.47 1.24 18.38
N ILE A 226 0.75 2.18 17.77
CA ILE A 226 1.16 2.81 16.49
C ILE A 226 2.53 3.48 16.61
N GLY A 227 2.78 4.22 17.68
CA GLY A 227 4.08 4.84 17.95
C GLY A 227 5.21 3.81 18.06
N CYS A 228 5.00 2.72 18.80
CA CYS A 228 5.95 1.61 18.89
C CYS A 228 6.19 0.93 17.55
N CYS A 229 5.15 0.69 16.75
CA CYS A 229 5.30 0.13 15.41
C CYS A 229 6.05 1.09 14.47
N ALA A 230 5.73 2.38 14.47
CA ALA A 230 6.44 3.39 13.67
C ALA A 230 7.92 3.48 14.06
N ALA A 231 8.24 3.47 15.36
CA ALA A 231 9.60 3.40 15.85
C ALA A 231 10.32 2.13 15.36
N ALA A 232 9.65 0.97 15.35
CA ALA A 232 10.22 -0.27 14.81
C ALA A 232 10.48 -0.21 13.29
N VAL A 233 9.62 0.46 12.50
CA VAL A 233 9.86 0.67 11.06
C VAL A 233 11.16 1.44 10.82
N VAL A 234 11.45 2.46 11.64
CA VAL A 234 12.69 3.26 11.53
C VAL A 234 13.90 2.52 12.12
N ALA A 235 13.73 1.88 13.28
CA ALA A 235 14.84 1.32 14.04
C ALA A 235 15.37 0.00 13.45
N LEU A 236 14.52 -0.88 12.91
CA LEU A 236 14.97 -2.18 12.40
C LEU A 236 16.04 -2.06 11.30
N PRO A 237 15.87 -1.22 10.24
CA PRO A 237 16.92 -1.04 9.24
C PRO A 237 18.23 -0.44 9.78
N LEU A 238 18.15 0.43 10.78
CA LEU A 238 19.32 1.15 11.31
C LEU A 238 20.11 0.34 12.35
N LEU A 239 19.44 -0.57 13.08
CA LEU A 239 20.06 -1.41 14.10
C LEU A 239 20.50 -2.80 13.57
N THR A 240 20.10 -3.17 12.36
CA THR A 240 20.42 -4.48 11.78
C THR A 240 21.77 -4.46 11.06
N SER A 241 22.83 -4.86 11.76
CA SER A 241 24.17 -5.03 11.19
C SER A 241 24.36 -6.34 10.40
N ASN A 242 23.57 -7.38 10.69
CA ASN A 242 23.67 -8.67 10.01
C ASN A 242 22.94 -8.65 8.65
N GLN A 243 23.71 -8.70 7.57
CA GLN A 243 23.23 -8.71 6.19
C GLN A 243 22.21 -9.83 5.88
N TYR A 244 22.33 -11.00 6.53
CA TYR A 244 21.43 -12.14 6.32
C TYR A 244 20.13 -12.07 7.15
N ALA A 245 20.01 -11.10 8.05
CA ALA A 245 18.83 -10.94 8.92
C ALA A 245 17.53 -10.82 8.10
N PHE A 246 16.45 -11.34 8.68
CA PHE A 246 15.10 -11.36 8.09
C PHE A 246 15.06 -11.93 6.65
N VAL A 247 15.89 -12.94 6.36
CA VAL A 247 16.04 -13.56 5.02
C VAL A 247 16.64 -12.58 4.00
N GLY A 248 17.80 -12.01 4.33
CA GLY A 248 18.57 -11.13 3.44
C GLY A 248 18.09 -9.67 3.37
N ARG A 249 17.12 -9.26 4.20
CA ARG A 249 16.62 -7.87 4.20
C ARG A 249 17.62 -6.89 4.80
N GLY A 250 18.47 -7.35 5.75
CA GLY A 250 19.58 -6.54 6.27
C GLY A 250 20.50 -6.02 5.16
N TYR A 251 20.87 -6.89 4.21
CA TYR A 251 21.63 -6.51 3.02
C TYR A 251 20.86 -5.52 2.14
N ALA A 252 19.60 -5.82 1.81
CA ALA A 252 18.77 -4.92 1.00
C ALA A 252 18.62 -3.52 1.62
N TRP A 253 18.54 -3.41 2.95
CA TRP A 253 18.49 -2.13 3.67
C TRP A 253 19.82 -1.37 3.60
N ALA A 254 20.95 -2.05 3.82
CA ALA A 254 22.28 -1.44 3.79
C ALA A 254 22.66 -0.89 2.40
N GLU A 255 22.40 -1.65 1.34
CA GLU A 255 22.61 -1.22 -0.05
C GLU A 255 21.68 -0.05 -0.41
N SER A 256 20.39 -0.16 -0.07
CA SER A 256 19.41 0.91 -0.28
C SER A 256 19.81 2.22 0.40
N LEU A 257 20.32 2.17 1.63
CA LEU A 257 20.82 3.34 2.36
C LEU A 257 22.12 3.91 1.78
N THR A 258 22.92 3.09 1.09
CA THR A 258 24.11 3.57 0.37
C THR A 258 23.69 4.33 -0.88
N LEU A 259 22.82 3.75 -1.71
CA LEU A 259 22.28 4.38 -2.92
C LEU A 259 21.54 5.69 -2.61
N TRP A 260 20.71 5.72 -1.55
CA TRP A 260 19.97 6.93 -1.14
C TRP A 260 20.88 8.16 -0.91
N LYS A 261 22.15 7.99 -0.54
CA LYS A 261 23.10 9.10 -0.33
C LYS A 261 23.41 9.88 -1.62
N GLU A 262 23.21 9.29 -2.79
CA GLU A 262 23.38 9.95 -4.09
C GLU A 262 22.31 11.04 -4.32
N SER A 263 21.10 10.87 -3.76
CA SER A 263 20.01 11.85 -3.87
C SER A 263 19.13 11.87 -2.60
N PRO A 264 19.61 12.48 -1.49
CA PRO A 264 18.95 12.35 -0.19
C PRO A 264 17.54 12.96 -0.14
N TRP A 265 17.34 14.08 -0.84
CA TRP A 265 16.13 14.90 -0.75
C TRP A 265 14.97 14.37 -1.59
N VAL A 266 15.24 13.98 -2.84
CA VAL A 266 14.22 13.58 -3.83
C VAL A 266 14.30 12.11 -4.23
N GLY A 267 15.28 11.36 -3.73
CA GLY A 267 15.49 9.96 -4.09
C GLY A 267 15.99 9.78 -5.52
N LEU A 268 16.04 8.53 -5.95
CA LEU A 268 16.57 8.10 -7.25
C LEU A 268 15.47 7.85 -8.29
N GLY A 269 14.22 8.01 -7.89
CA GLY A 269 13.05 7.92 -8.75
C GLY A 269 12.22 6.65 -8.56
N VAL A 270 10.96 6.73 -8.99
CA VAL A 270 9.92 5.73 -8.72
C VAL A 270 10.21 4.34 -9.30
N HIS A 271 10.98 4.25 -10.39
CA HIS A 271 11.32 3.00 -11.08
C HIS A 271 12.71 2.45 -10.78
N PHE A 272 13.59 3.24 -10.16
CA PHE A 272 15.03 2.98 -10.04
C PHE A 272 15.37 1.58 -9.48
N VAL A 273 14.65 1.14 -8.44
CA VAL A 273 15.00 -0.04 -7.65
C VAL A 273 14.94 -1.36 -8.45
N GLY A 274 14.03 -1.49 -9.42
CA GLY A 274 13.83 -2.77 -10.12
C GLY A 274 14.95 -3.14 -11.11
N PRO A 275 15.30 -2.27 -12.07
CA PRO A 275 16.35 -2.55 -13.05
C PRO A 275 17.75 -2.56 -12.43
N HIS A 276 18.07 -1.59 -11.57
CA HIS A 276 19.45 -1.40 -11.10
C HIS A 276 19.92 -2.47 -10.09
N PHE A 277 19.05 -2.95 -9.18
CA PHE A 277 19.44 -4.01 -8.23
C PHE A 277 19.74 -5.37 -8.90
N LYS A 278 19.24 -5.61 -10.13
CA LYS A 278 19.65 -6.79 -10.92
C LYS A 278 21.08 -6.71 -11.43
N THR A 279 21.66 -5.51 -11.53
CA THR A 279 23.01 -5.28 -12.05
C THR A 279 24.07 -5.34 -10.94
N TYR A 280 23.73 -4.91 -9.72
CA TYR A 280 24.69 -4.76 -8.62
C TYR A 280 24.93 -6.01 -7.77
N SER A 281 24.09 -7.05 -7.87
CA SER A 281 24.15 -8.22 -6.98
C SER A 281 24.00 -9.53 -7.75
N ALA A 282 25.10 -10.28 -7.86
CA ALA A 282 25.14 -11.58 -8.52
C ALA A 282 24.45 -12.72 -7.72
N SER A 283 24.01 -12.46 -6.49
CA SER A 283 23.46 -13.49 -5.59
C SER A 283 22.07 -13.19 -5.04
N TRP A 284 21.61 -11.93 -5.10
CA TRP A 284 20.31 -11.51 -4.54
C TRP A 284 19.65 -10.43 -5.40
N THR A 285 18.54 -10.76 -6.07
CA THR A 285 17.76 -9.81 -6.87
C THR A 285 16.58 -9.26 -6.06
N PHE A 286 16.72 -8.05 -5.53
CA PHE A 286 15.64 -7.33 -4.85
C PHE A 286 14.98 -6.32 -5.80
N ASN A 287 13.66 -6.14 -5.70
CA ASN A 287 12.90 -5.21 -6.56
C ASN A 287 12.32 -3.99 -5.79
N HIS A 288 12.53 -3.93 -4.47
CA HIS A 288 12.03 -2.90 -3.56
C HIS A 288 12.76 -2.97 -2.21
N GLY A 289 12.78 -1.88 -1.44
CA GLY A 289 13.62 -1.71 -0.24
C GLY A 289 13.23 -2.53 1.00
N HIS A 290 12.32 -3.50 0.91
CA HIS A 290 11.83 -4.37 2.00
C HIS A 290 11.60 -3.70 3.37
N ASN A 291 11.19 -2.42 3.38
CA ASN A 291 10.77 -1.65 4.55
C ASN A 291 10.19 -0.32 4.02
N LEU A 292 9.16 0.23 4.67
CA LEU A 292 8.49 1.45 4.21
C LEU A 292 9.40 2.68 4.17
N VAL A 293 10.23 2.90 5.20
CA VAL A 293 11.14 4.05 5.27
C VAL A 293 12.22 3.91 4.21
N ILE A 294 12.85 2.72 4.11
CA ILE A 294 13.93 2.47 3.15
C ILE A 294 13.44 2.64 1.70
N ASP A 295 12.31 2.04 1.34
CA ASP A 295 11.78 2.15 -0.03
C ASP A 295 11.29 3.58 -0.36
N SER A 296 10.76 4.31 0.63
CA SER A 296 10.42 5.74 0.45
C SER A 296 11.66 6.61 0.23
N LEU A 297 12.71 6.43 1.05
CA LEU A 297 13.96 7.18 0.91
C LEU A 297 14.61 6.94 -0.46
N VAL A 298 14.71 5.68 -0.91
CA VAL A 298 15.32 5.38 -2.22
C VAL A 298 14.49 5.92 -3.37
N ARG A 299 13.15 5.80 -3.36
CA ARG A 299 12.31 6.22 -4.50
C ARG A 299 12.08 7.72 -4.57
N SER A 300 11.87 8.38 -3.42
CA SER A 300 11.36 9.76 -3.36
C SER A 300 11.99 10.61 -2.24
N GLY A 301 13.04 10.11 -1.59
CA GLY A 301 13.88 10.85 -0.64
C GLY A 301 13.15 11.30 0.63
N LEU A 302 13.77 12.25 1.32
CA LEU A 302 13.20 12.89 2.52
C LEU A 302 11.86 13.59 2.23
N VAL A 303 11.67 14.15 1.03
CA VAL A 303 10.41 14.80 0.64
C VAL A 303 9.28 13.77 0.56
N GLY A 304 9.50 12.66 -0.14
CA GLY A 304 8.53 11.57 -0.25
C GLY A 304 8.22 10.90 1.09
N LEU A 305 9.25 10.64 1.90
CA LEU A 305 9.06 10.14 3.27
C LEU A 305 8.23 11.11 4.12
N GLY A 306 8.48 12.41 4.02
CA GLY A 306 7.69 13.45 4.70
C GLY A 306 6.21 13.40 4.34
N LEU A 307 5.87 13.19 3.06
CA LEU A 307 4.48 13.03 2.61
C LEU A 307 3.82 11.76 3.20
N VAL A 308 4.55 10.64 3.24
CA VAL A 308 4.08 9.41 3.91
C VAL A 308 3.84 9.64 5.41
N VAL A 309 4.72 10.37 6.09
CA VAL A 309 4.54 10.74 7.51
C VAL A 309 3.29 11.62 7.70
N ILE A 310 3.06 12.63 6.85
CA ILE A 310 1.87 13.48 6.92
C ILE A 310 0.58 12.65 6.74
N ILE A 311 0.57 11.71 5.80
CA ILE A 311 -0.55 10.77 5.60
C ILE A 311 -0.78 9.92 6.84
N LEU A 312 0.26 9.32 7.42
CA LEU A 312 0.15 8.49 8.62
C LEU A 312 -0.36 9.29 9.83
N LEU A 313 0.14 10.50 10.05
CA LEU A 313 -0.33 11.39 11.11
C LEU A 313 -1.80 11.80 10.90
N THR A 314 -2.19 12.08 9.65
CA THR A 314 -3.58 12.41 9.30
C THR A 314 -4.50 11.21 9.52
N ALA A 315 -4.09 10.01 9.11
CA ALA A 315 -4.82 8.77 9.34
C ALA A 315 -4.99 8.47 10.84
N VAL A 316 -3.95 8.63 11.65
CA VAL A 316 -4.02 8.51 13.13
C VAL A 316 -4.99 9.53 13.71
N ARG A 317 -4.95 10.79 13.25
CA ARG A 317 -5.88 11.84 13.68
C ARG A 317 -7.33 11.50 13.33
N SER A 318 -7.60 11.03 12.11
CA SER A 318 -8.92 10.58 11.66
C SER A 318 -9.43 9.38 12.49
N THR A 319 -8.58 8.40 12.77
CA THR A 319 -8.91 7.25 13.62
C THR A 319 -9.23 7.67 15.06
N ARG A 320 -8.43 8.58 15.63
CA ARG A 320 -8.66 9.12 16.99
C ARG A 320 -9.97 9.91 17.10
N ALA A 321 -10.50 10.45 16.00
CA ALA A 321 -11.74 11.22 15.98
C ALA A 321 -13.02 10.37 16.09
N PHE A 322 -12.93 9.04 16.02
CA PHE A 322 -14.06 8.16 16.35
C PHE A 322 -14.26 8.05 17.87
N ASP A 323 -15.50 7.75 18.25
CA ASP A 323 -15.92 7.46 19.62
C ASP A 323 -15.08 6.31 20.20
N ASP A 324 -14.69 6.43 21.47
CA ASP A 324 -13.90 5.40 22.14
C ASP A 324 -14.74 4.11 22.26
N ASP A 325 -14.08 2.96 22.08
CA ASP A 325 -14.73 1.63 21.99
C ASP A 325 -15.62 1.35 20.76
N SER A 326 -15.79 2.31 19.84
CA SER A 326 -16.54 2.03 18.61
C SER A 326 -15.85 0.96 17.73
N PRO A 327 -16.61 0.09 17.04
CA PRO A 327 -16.04 -0.92 16.13
C PRO A 327 -15.13 -0.30 15.05
N HIS A 328 -15.44 0.92 14.60
CA HIS A 328 -14.61 1.72 13.71
C HIS A 328 -13.25 2.03 14.31
N GLN A 329 -13.21 2.52 15.55
CA GLN A 329 -11.96 2.87 16.21
C GLN A 329 -11.08 1.62 16.42
N ILE A 330 -11.67 0.50 16.85
CA ILE A 330 -10.97 -0.79 17.03
C ILE A 330 -10.39 -1.30 15.70
N ALA A 331 -11.18 -1.28 14.63
CA ALA A 331 -10.77 -1.73 13.29
C ALA A 331 -9.67 -0.86 12.70
N LEU A 332 -9.81 0.46 12.79
CA LEU A 332 -8.87 1.42 12.19
C LEU A 332 -7.54 1.51 12.96
N PHE A 333 -7.55 1.42 14.30
CA PHE A 333 -6.30 1.26 15.04
C PHE A 333 -5.64 -0.07 14.70
N GLY A 334 -6.39 -1.18 14.72
CA GLY A 334 -5.86 -2.50 14.33
C GLY A 334 -5.24 -2.47 12.93
N TYR A 335 -5.92 -1.82 11.98
CA TYR A 335 -5.43 -1.62 10.61
C TYR A 335 -4.09 -0.86 10.57
N LEU A 336 -3.99 0.28 11.25
CA LEU A 336 -2.76 1.09 11.25
C LEU A 336 -1.60 0.39 11.98
N ILE A 337 -1.90 -0.35 13.07
CA ILE A 337 -0.93 -1.21 13.76
C ILE A 337 -0.42 -2.30 12.81
N ALA A 338 -1.33 -3.01 12.13
CA ALA A 338 -0.95 -4.07 11.19
C ALA A 338 -0.19 -3.54 9.97
N PHE A 339 -0.60 -2.39 9.43
CA PHE A 339 0.10 -1.69 8.36
C PHE A 339 1.54 -1.42 8.77
N LEU A 340 1.77 -0.72 9.88
CA LEU A 340 3.13 -0.35 10.33
C LEU A 340 3.96 -1.56 10.76
N ALA A 341 3.38 -2.54 11.46
CA ALA A 341 4.09 -3.75 11.85
C ALA A 341 4.54 -4.57 10.63
N ALA A 342 3.74 -4.62 9.55
CA ALA A 342 4.16 -5.20 8.28
C ALA A 342 5.18 -4.31 7.54
N SER A 343 4.99 -2.99 7.53
CA SER A 343 5.90 -2.00 6.92
C SER A 343 7.33 -2.05 7.46
N ALA A 344 7.52 -2.62 8.66
CA ALA A 344 8.83 -2.75 9.28
C ALA A 344 9.76 -3.71 8.51
N THR A 345 9.20 -4.64 7.73
CA THR A 345 9.99 -5.56 6.89
C THR A 345 9.43 -5.79 5.48
N GLU A 346 8.30 -5.18 5.11
CA GLU A 346 7.69 -5.26 3.78
C GLU A 346 7.49 -3.87 3.19
N VAL A 347 7.40 -3.82 1.85
CA VAL A 347 6.93 -2.63 1.13
C VAL A 347 5.45 -2.86 0.81
N ASN A 348 4.61 -2.19 1.57
CA ASN A 348 3.14 -2.30 1.51
C ASN A 348 2.46 -1.00 1.05
N TRP A 349 3.16 0.13 1.08
CA TRP A 349 2.61 1.43 0.68
C TRP A 349 2.33 1.54 -0.83
N THR A 350 1.12 2.00 -1.19
CA THR A 350 0.76 2.35 -2.56
C THR A 350 -0.49 3.24 -2.59
N LEU A 351 -0.49 4.26 -3.46
CA LEU A 351 -1.66 5.04 -3.85
C LEU A 351 -2.10 4.78 -5.32
N LEU A 352 -1.40 3.91 -6.05
CA LEU A 352 -1.64 3.64 -7.47
C LEU A 352 -2.62 2.47 -7.65
N PRO A 353 -3.76 2.64 -8.35
CA PRO A 353 -4.78 1.60 -8.51
C PRO A 353 -4.31 0.31 -9.21
N ASN A 354 -3.25 0.36 -10.00
CA ASN A 354 -2.70 -0.81 -10.70
C ASN A 354 -1.85 -1.73 -9.80
N ARG A 355 -1.60 -1.35 -8.53
CA ARG A 355 -0.82 -2.16 -7.59
C ARG A 355 -1.72 -3.13 -6.82
N PRO A 356 -1.37 -4.43 -6.68
CA PRO A 356 -2.22 -5.42 -6.03
C PRO A 356 -2.73 -5.06 -4.61
N LEU A 357 -1.92 -4.35 -3.82
CA LEU A 357 -2.30 -3.93 -2.47
C LEU A 357 -3.15 -2.66 -2.42
N PHE A 358 -3.47 -2.02 -3.55
CA PHE A 358 -4.25 -0.78 -3.56
C PHE A 358 -5.62 -0.87 -2.86
N PRO A 359 -6.47 -1.90 -3.08
CA PRO A 359 -7.78 -2.00 -2.43
C PRO A 359 -7.71 -2.10 -0.90
N VAL A 360 -6.57 -2.58 -0.38
CA VAL A 360 -6.29 -2.88 1.04
C VAL A 360 -5.25 -1.94 1.66
N VAL A 361 -4.78 -0.94 0.90
CA VAL A 361 -3.86 0.11 1.34
C VAL A 361 -4.33 1.46 0.83
N GLY A 362 -4.06 1.78 -0.43
CA GLY A 362 -4.37 3.10 -1.00
C GLY A 362 -5.83 3.50 -0.80
N LEU A 363 -6.78 2.63 -1.15
CA LEU A 363 -8.20 2.90 -0.98
C LEU A 363 -8.59 3.16 0.49
N ILE A 364 -8.03 2.41 1.45
CA ILE A 364 -8.32 2.59 2.88
C ILE A 364 -7.78 3.93 3.38
N PHE A 365 -6.54 4.29 3.03
CA PHE A 365 -5.97 5.60 3.38
C PHE A 365 -6.77 6.76 2.75
N ILE A 366 -7.18 6.63 1.49
CA ILE A 366 -8.01 7.64 0.81
C ILE A 366 -9.37 7.80 1.53
N VAL A 367 -10.08 6.71 1.83
CA VAL A 367 -11.38 6.77 2.55
C VAL A 367 -11.22 7.33 3.97
N LEU A 368 -10.17 6.95 4.69
CA LEU A 368 -9.90 7.40 6.06
C LEU A 368 -9.53 8.89 6.14
N ILE A 369 -8.84 9.42 5.13
CA ILE A 369 -8.37 10.81 5.08
C ILE A 369 -9.44 11.73 4.48
N CYS A 370 -10.14 11.31 3.43
CA CYS A 370 -11.22 12.08 2.79
C CYS A 370 -12.57 12.04 3.52
N ARG A 371 -12.63 11.47 4.74
CA ARG A 371 -13.86 11.40 5.56
C ARG A 371 -14.47 12.80 5.76
N ALA A 372 -15.75 12.95 5.44
CA ALA A 372 -16.51 14.15 5.79
C ALA A 372 -16.80 14.20 7.31
N PRO A 373 -16.42 15.29 8.02
CA PRO A 373 -16.82 15.50 9.41
C PRO A 373 -18.28 15.98 9.46
N GLY A 374 -19.23 15.05 9.66
CA GLY A 374 -20.65 15.43 9.85
C GLY A 374 -21.67 14.29 9.89
N HIS A 375 -21.44 13.18 9.18
CA HIS A 375 -22.44 12.10 9.00
C HIS A 375 -22.73 11.20 10.23
N GLN A 376 -22.29 11.56 11.44
CA GLN A 376 -22.75 10.90 12.68
C GLN A 376 -23.94 11.60 13.35
N ARG A 377 -24.29 12.86 13.01
CA ARG A 377 -25.39 13.57 13.70
C ARG A 377 -26.80 13.28 13.16
N VAL A 378 -26.93 12.66 11.98
CA VAL A 378 -28.24 12.53 11.29
C VAL A 378 -28.95 11.19 11.58
N TYR A 379 -28.27 10.23 12.21
CA TYR A 379 -28.85 8.93 12.60
C TYR A 379 -29.08 8.81 14.13
N MET A 380 -29.17 9.94 14.83
CA MET A 380 -29.52 10.02 16.27
C MET A 380 -30.61 11.08 16.53
N ALA A 381 -31.50 11.27 15.56
CA ALA A 381 -32.72 12.08 15.66
C ALA A 381 -33.92 11.20 15.30
#